data_AF-A0A9Q4HRZ1-F1
#
_entry.id   AF-A0A9Q4HRZ1-F1
#
_cell.length_a   1.000
_cell.length_b   1.000
_cell.length_c   1.000
_cell.angle_alpha   90.00
_cell.angle_beta   90.00
_cell.angle_gamma   90.00
#
_symmetry.space_group_name_H-M   'P 1'
#
loop_
_entity.id
_entity.type
_entity.pdbx_description
1 polymer ?
#
loop_
_entity_poly.entity_id
_entity_poly.type
_entity_poly.pdbx_seq_one_letter_code
_entity_poly.pdbx_strand_id
1 'polypeptide(L)'
;MPEEKFWKITEFAQKISKDMQDKLNDSKGVHYNTVDKWFKNLESKGIHYVNRVAGEKVYDELDLKIGHIIFERRRANWSLDAIFEALPNILELRPMNHEGSSDESQVMTESQMFAQLKKDFGSEMVKFRESILQEAERLVEEKTQVIKNQLPEPENKEQKRKAKRDDFVTNMRLSMQLDKEAAEAWSKQPESVRMKKAGWFRKEEDLLAREQFIRDYKIANMSRIVREAYDDDNNK
;
A
#
# COMPACT_ATOMS: atom_id res chain seq x y z
N MET A 1 -55.95 -8.24 -16.03
CA MET A 1 -54.87 -8.89 -15.27
C MET A 1 -54.06 -9.67 -16.28
N PRO A 2 -52.74 -9.44 -16.42
CA PRO A 2 -51.96 -10.17 -17.42
C PRO A 2 -51.98 -11.65 -17.06
N GLU A 3 -52.34 -12.49 -18.02
CA GLU A 3 -52.34 -13.95 -17.85
C GLU A 3 -50.89 -14.40 -17.60
N GLU A 4 -50.60 -14.88 -16.39
CA GLU A 4 -49.29 -15.49 -16.10
C GLU A 4 -49.15 -16.74 -16.97
N LYS A 5 -48.28 -16.64 -17.98
CA LYS A 5 -48.07 -17.70 -18.95
C LYS A 5 -47.00 -18.64 -18.43
N PHE A 6 -47.39 -19.90 -18.30
CA PHE A 6 -46.54 -20.97 -17.80
C PHE A 6 -46.27 -21.99 -18.91
N TRP A 7 -45.06 -22.52 -18.95
CA TRP A 7 -44.61 -23.48 -19.97
C TRP A 7 -44.07 -24.76 -19.35
N LYS A 8 -44.26 -25.89 -20.04
CA LYS A 8 -43.49 -27.13 -19.78
C LYS A 8 -42.13 -27.05 -20.47
N ILE A 9 -41.14 -27.84 -20.03
CA ILE A 9 -39.75 -27.79 -20.54
C ILE A 9 -39.64 -27.89 -22.08
N THR A 10 -40.48 -28.69 -22.72
CA THR A 10 -40.50 -28.87 -24.18
C THR A 10 -40.96 -27.61 -24.90
N GLU A 11 -42.09 -27.04 -24.47
CA GLU A 11 -42.65 -25.79 -25.00
C GLU A 11 -41.75 -24.60 -24.69
N PHE A 12 -41.16 -24.58 -23.49
CA PHE A 12 -40.24 -23.56 -23.02
C PHE A 12 -38.96 -23.50 -23.87
N ALA A 13 -38.36 -24.66 -24.17
CA ALA A 13 -37.16 -24.71 -25.03
C ALA A 13 -37.47 -24.31 -26.48
N GLN A 14 -38.65 -24.68 -26.99
CA GLN A 14 -39.12 -24.20 -28.30
C GLN A 14 -39.35 -22.69 -28.29
N LYS A 15 -39.89 -22.14 -27.20
CA LYS A 15 -40.12 -20.70 -27.04
C LYS A 15 -38.81 -19.92 -27.04
N ILE A 16 -37.81 -20.35 -26.25
CA ILE A 16 -36.44 -19.77 -26.28
C ILE A 16 -35.86 -19.83 -27.69
N SER A 17 -35.97 -20.99 -28.35
CA SER A 17 -35.43 -21.18 -29.70
C SER A 17 -36.09 -20.24 -30.70
N LYS A 18 -37.42 -20.15 -30.70
CA LYS A 18 -38.18 -19.29 -31.61
C LYS A 18 -37.86 -17.82 -31.38
N ASP A 19 -37.89 -17.37 -30.13
CA ASP A 19 -37.63 -15.97 -29.78
C ASP A 19 -36.20 -15.55 -30.14
N MET A 20 -35.25 -16.49 -30.06
CA MET A 20 -33.86 -16.24 -30.45
C MET A 20 -33.62 -16.33 -31.96
N GLN A 21 -34.32 -17.23 -32.66
CA GLN A 21 -34.28 -17.30 -34.12
C GLN A 21 -34.82 -16.00 -34.73
N ASP A 22 -35.94 -15.49 -34.21
CA ASP A 22 -36.55 -14.23 -34.65
C ASP A 22 -35.63 -13.02 -34.37
N LYS A 23 -34.91 -13.01 -33.24
CA LYS A 23 -34.00 -11.92 -32.87
C LYS A 23 -32.65 -11.94 -33.60
N LEU A 24 -32.10 -13.13 -33.87
CA LEU A 24 -30.74 -13.30 -34.39
C LEU A 24 -30.69 -13.71 -35.88
N ASN A 25 -31.86 -13.89 -36.52
CA ASN A 25 -32.02 -14.27 -37.93
C ASN A 25 -31.17 -15.50 -38.33
N ASP A 26 -31.11 -16.50 -37.45
CA ASP A 26 -30.31 -17.73 -37.59
C ASP A 26 -31.19 -18.95 -37.26
N SER A 27 -30.90 -20.11 -37.85
CA SER A 27 -31.71 -21.33 -37.71
C SER A 27 -31.33 -22.22 -36.52
N LYS A 28 -30.35 -21.81 -35.70
CA LYS A 28 -29.85 -22.62 -34.57
C LYS A 28 -30.73 -22.44 -33.34
N GLY A 29 -31.54 -23.45 -33.03
CA GLY A 29 -32.31 -23.57 -31.79
C GLY A 29 -31.57 -24.32 -30.68
N VAL A 30 -32.17 -24.37 -29.50
CA VAL A 30 -31.70 -25.17 -28.36
C VAL A 30 -32.65 -26.34 -28.10
N HIS A 31 -32.08 -27.52 -27.90
CA HIS A 31 -32.84 -28.73 -27.56
C HIS A 31 -33.27 -28.69 -26.09
N TYR A 32 -34.47 -29.21 -25.77
CA TYR A 32 -35.03 -29.18 -24.41
C TYR A 32 -34.13 -29.84 -23.36
N ASN A 33 -33.45 -30.95 -23.69
CA ASN A 33 -32.46 -31.57 -22.80
C ASN A 33 -31.32 -30.62 -22.38
N THR A 34 -30.93 -29.70 -23.25
CA THR A 34 -29.87 -28.72 -22.97
C THR A 34 -30.39 -27.65 -22.02
N VAL A 35 -31.62 -27.18 -22.25
CA VAL A 35 -32.29 -26.22 -21.36
C VAL A 35 -32.52 -26.84 -19.98
N ASP A 36 -33.00 -28.08 -19.91
CA ASP A 36 -33.19 -28.81 -18.66
C ASP A 36 -31.88 -28.91 -17.85
N LYS A 37 -30.75 -29.20 -18.52
CA LYS A 37 -29.44 -29.21 -17.88
C LYS A 37 -29.03 -27.85 -17.33
N TRP A 38 -29.33 -26.75 -18.03
CA TRP A 38 -29.03 -25.40 -17.52
C TRP A 38 -29.76 -25.12 -16.21
N PHE A 39 -31.07 -25.37 -16.18
CA PHE A 39 -31.88 -25.10 -14.99
C PHE A 39 -31.60 -26.08 -13.84
N LYS A 40 -31.28 -27.35 -14.12
CA LYS A 40 -30.78 -28.28 -13.09
C LYS A 40 -29.48 -27.79 -12.46
N ASN A 41 -28.56 -27.25 -13.26
CA ASN A 41 -27.32 -26.70 -12.74
C ASN A 41 -27.57 -25.45 -11.90
N LEU A 42 -28.46 -24.55 -12.34
CA LEU A 42 -28.87 -23.38 -11.57
C LEU A 42 -29.50 -23.76 -10.21
N GLU A 43 -30.37 -24.78 -10.20
CA GLU A 43 -30.96 -25.33 -8.97
C GLU A 43 -29.87 -25.95 -8.07
N SER A 44 -28.97 -26.76 -8.63
CA SER A 44 -27.91 -27.43 -7.84
C SER A 44 -26.90 -26.46 -7.21
N LYS A 45 -26.70 -25.29 -7.84
CA LYS A 45 -25.83 -24.24 -7.33
C LYS A 45 -26.56 -23.28 -6.39
N GLY A 46 -27.86 -23.50 -6.14
CA GLY A 46 -28.69 -22.63 -5.32
C GLY A 46 -28.90 -21.23 -5.91
N ILE A 47 -28.71 -21.07 -7.22
CA ILE A 47 -28.75 -19.77 -7.90
C ILE A 47 -30.18 -19.40 -8.30
N HIS A 48 -30.95 -20.37 -8.79
CA HIS A 48 -32.33 -20.15 -9.20
C HIS A 48 -33.17 -21.43 -9.06
N TYR A 49 -34.39 -21.30 -8.53
CA TYR A 49 -35.33 -22.39 -8.37
C TYR A 49 -36.50 -22.35 -9.36
N VAL A 50 -36.78 -23.46 -10.04
CA VAL A 50 -37.92 -23.59 -10.97
C VAL A 50 -39.19 -24.01 -10.24
N ASN A 51 -40.31 -23.36 -10.55
CA ASN A 51 -41.59 -23.66 -9.94
C ASN A 51 -42.07 -25.08 -10.26
N ARG A 52 -42.86 -25.65 -9.34
CA ARG A 52 -43.47 -26.97 -9.52
C ARG A 52 -44.96 -26.93 -9.23
N VAL A 53 -45.77 -27.43 -10.15
CA VAL A 53 -47.22 -27.59 -9.97
C VAL A 53 -47.54 -29.08 -10.06
N ALA A 54 -48.15 -29.64 -9.02
CA ALA A 54 -48.38 -31.08 -8.89
C ALA A 54 -47.12 -31.96 -9.10
N GLY A 55 -45.94 -31.45 -8.71
CA GLY A 55 -44.65 -32.13 -8.83
C GLY A 55 -43.95 -31.98 -10.20
N GLU A 56 -44.62 -31.45 -11.22
CA GLU A 56 -44.04 -31.17 -12.53
C GLU A 56 -43.39 -29.79 -12.58
N LYS A 57 -42.23 -29.67 -13.25
CA LYS A 57 -41.54 -28.39 -13.45
C LYS A 57 -42.31 -27.49 -14.41
N VAL A 58 -42.52 -26.24 -13.98
CA VAL A 58 -43.24 -25.22 -14.73
C VAL A 58 -42.38 -23.97 -14.80
N TYR A 59 -42.21 -23.44 -16.01
CA TYR A 59 -41.35 -22.29 -16.30
C TYR A 59 -42.20 -21.05 -16.56
N ASP A 60 -41.77 -19.90 -16.08
CA ASP A 60 -42.45 -18.62 -16.23
C ASP A 60 -41.65 -17.61 -17.09
N GLU A 61 -42.07 -16.35 -17.06
CA GLU A 61 -41.39 -15.28 -17.81
C GLU A 61 -40.00 -14.93 -17.27
N LEU A 62 -39.76 -15.10 -15.96
CA LEU A 62 -38.44 -14.91 -15.36
C LEU A 62 -37.49 -16.00 -15.85
N ASP A 63 -37.95 -17.25 -15.83
CA ASP A 63 -37.24 -18.40 -16.40
C ASP A 63 -36.91 -18.12 -17.88
N LEU A 64 -37.87 -17.58 -18.64
CA LEU A 64 -37.66 -17.27 -20.06
C LEU A 64 -36.54 -16.24 -20.26
N LYS A 65 -36.49 -15.18 -19.44
CA LYS A 65 -35.40 -14.19 -19.47
C LYS A 65 -34.04 -14.81 -19.14
N ILE A 66 -33.99 -15.69 -18.13
CA ILE A 66 -32.77 -16.42 -17.76
C ILE A 66 -32.31 -17.29 -18.93
N GLY A 67 -33.23 -18.05 -19.54
CA GLY A 67 -32.96 -18.89 -20.70
C GLY A 67 -32.41 -18.09 -21.89
N HIS A 68 -32.95 -16.90 -22.13
CA HIS A 68 -32.45 -15.99 -23.16
C HIS A 68 -31.01 -15.54 -22.92
N ILE A 69 -30.69 -15.10 -21.70
CA ILE A 69 -29.33 -14.65 -21.35
C ILE A 69 -28.32 -15.79 -21.48
N ILE A 70 -28.67 -16.99 -21.02
CA ILE A 70 -27.81 -18.16 -21.14
C ILE A 70 -27.56 -18.47 -22.62
N PHE A 71 -28.61 -18.46 -23.45
CA PHE A 71 -28.48 -18.73 -24.87
C PHE A 71 -27.55 -17.72 -25.57
N GLU A 72 -27.75 -16.42 -25.36
CA GLU A 72 -26.93 -15.35 -25.96
C GLU A 72 -25.46 -15.45 -25.52
N ARG A 73 -25.20 -15.60 -24.22
CA ARG A 73 -23.83 -15.66 -23.70
C ARG A 73 -23.11 -16.96 -24.09
N ARG A 74 -23.83 -18.07 -24.22
CA ARG A 74 -23.27 -19.32 -24.75
C ARG A 74 -22.85 -19.18 -26.21
N ARG A 75 -23.58 -18.40 -27.02
CA ARG A 75 -23.14 -18.07 -28.39
C ARG A 75 -21.91 -17.17 -28.41
N ALA A 76 -21.77 -16.30 -27.42
CA ALA A 76 -20.57 -15.47 -27.24
C ALA A 76 -19.35 -16.24 -26.69
N ASN A 77 -19.39 -17.58 -26.64
CA ASN A 77 -18.35 -18.48 -26.10
C ASN A 77 -18.06 -18.34 -24.60
N TRP A 78 -19.01 -17.85 -23.80
CA TRP A 78 -18.85 -17.83 -22.34
C TRP A 78 -19.02 -19.23 -21.75
N SER A 79 -18.26 -19.53 -20.69
CA SER A 79 -18.46 -20.75 -19.90
C SER A 79 -19.79 -20.68 -19.14
N LEU A 80 -20.43 -21.84 -18.89
CA LEU A 80 -21.67 -21.88 -18.12
C LEU A 80 -21.48 -21.31 -16.71
N ASP A 81 -20.33 -21.57 -16.09
CA ASP A 81 -20.01 -21.06 -14.75
C ASP A 81 -19.93 -19.53 -14.71
N ALA A 82 -19.23 -18.91 -15.67
CA ALA A 82 -19.15 -17.45 -15.75
C ALA A 82 -20.51 -16.80 -16.04
N ILE A 83 -21.39 -17.49 -16.78
CA ILE A 83 -22.77 -17.04 -16.99
C ILE A 83 -23.54 -17.10 -15.67
N PHE A 84 -23.45 -18.22 -14.95
CA PHE A 84 -24.16 -18.44 -13.69
C PHE A 84 -23.72 -17.48 -12.58
N GLU A 85 -22.44 -17.16 -12.48
CA GLU A 85 -21.92 -16.14 -11.55
C GLU A 85 -22.39 -14.72 -11.90
N ALA A 86 -22.61 -14.44 -13.19
CA ALA A 86 -23.07 -13.12 -13.63
C ALA A 86 -24.59 -12.95 -13.51
N LEU A 87 -25.39 -14.03 -13.53
CA LEU A 87 -26.86 -13.96 -13.52
C LEU A 87 -27.44 -13.21 -12.30
N PRO A 88 -27.00 -13.45 -11.05
CA PRO A 88 -27.51 -12.72 -9.87
C PRO A 88 -27.29 -11.21 -9.92
N ASN A 89 -26.28 -10.75 -10.66
CA ASN A 89 -25.98 -9.32 -10.80
C ASN A 89 -26.85 -8.62 -11.86
N ILE A 90 -27.58 -9.40 -12.68
CA ILE A 90 -28.35 -8.89 -13.83
C ILE A 90 -29.87 -9.03 -13.60
N LEU A 91 -30.29 -10.08 -12.90
CA LEU A 91 -31.69 -10.38 -12.64
C LEU A 91 -31.90 -10.73 -11.16
N GLU A 92 -33.05 -10.33 -10.62
CA GLU A 92 -33.52 -10.82 -9.32
C GLU A 92 -34.00 -12.27 -9.48
N LEU A 93 -33.17 -13.21 -9.03
CA LEU A 93 -33.44 -14.64 -9.15
C LEU A 93 -34.28 -15.16 -7.97
N ARG A 94 -35.17 -16.12 -8.25
CA ARG A 94 -35.97 -16.78 -7.22
C ARG A 94 -35.09 -17.56 -6.23
N PRO A 95 -35.12 -17.23 -4.93
CA PRO A 95 -34.41 -17.99 -3.89
C PRO A 95 -35.08 -19.35 -3.65
N MET A 96 -34.31 -20.31 -3.15
CA MET A 96 -34.82 -21.62 -2.77
C MET A 96 -35.60 -21.50 -1.45
N ASN A 97 -36.93 -21.55 -1.48
CA ASN A 97 -37.74 -21.58 -0.25
C ASN A 97 -37.77 -23.01 0.30
N HIS A 98 -37.13 -23.23 1.44
CA HIS A 98 -37.25 -24.48 2.22
C HIS A 98 -38.62 -24.57 2.92
N GLU A 99 -39.70 -24.73 2.16
CA GLU A 99 -40.97 -25.18 2.72
C GLU A 99 -41.43 -26.45 2.01
N GLY A 100 -41.20 -27.60 2.67
CA GLY A 100 -41.91 -28.85 2.38
C GLY A 100 -41.04 -30.05 1.99
N SER A 101 -40.40 -30.67 2.97
CA SER A 101 -40.45 -32.12 3.22
C SER A 101 -39.55 -32.46 4.40
N SER A 102 -40.17 -32.78 5.53
CA SER A 102 -39.54 -33.31 6.73
C SER A 102 -38.88 -34.67 6.45
N ASP A 103 -37.57 -34.74 6.63
CA ASP A 103 -36.87 -35.98 6.96
C ASP A 103 -36.02 -35.73 8.21
N GLU A 104 -36.24 -36.54 9.23
CA GLU A 104 -35.61 -36.45 10.54
C GLU A 104 -34.13 -36.88 10.44
N SER A 105 -33.28 -35.95 10.04
CA SER A 105 -31.91 -35.92 10.51
C SER A 105 -31.72 -34.58 11.22
N GLN A 106 -30.89 -34.53 12.26
CA GLN A 106 -30.54 -33.27 12.93
C GLN A 106 -29.79 -32.36 11.95
N VAL A 107 -30.51 -31.74 11.03
CA VAL A 107 -30.00 -30.70 10.16
C VAL A 107 -30.04 -29.45 11.01
N MET A 108 -28.86 -28.99 11.45
CA MET A 108 -28.70 -27.65 12.00
C MET A 108 -29.44 -26.68 11.08
N THR A 109 -30.34 -25.89 11.67
CA THR A 109 -31.11 -24.90 10.89
C THR A 109 -30.14 -23.96 10.18
N GLU A 110 -30.52 -23.42 9.03
CA GLU A 110 -29.67 -22.53 8.23
C GLU A 110 -29.13 -21.35 9.07
N SER A 111 -29.91 -20.87 10.03
CA SER A 111 -29.51 -19.89 11.05
C SER A 111 -28.41 -20.37 11.99
N GLN A 112 -28.41 -21.64 12.38
CA GLN A 112 -27.37 -22.26 13.20
C GLN A 112 -26.10 -22.52 12.40
N MET A 113 -26.21 -22.94 11.13
CA MET A 113 -25.05 -23.05 10.23
C MET A 113 -24.39 -21.69 10.00
N PHE A 114 -25.18 -20.65 9.74
CA PHE A 114 -24.67 -19.30 9.55
C PHE A 114 -24.03 -18.73 10.83
N ALA A 115 -24.61 -19.01 12.00
CA ALA A 115 -24.02 -18.64 13.29
C ALA A 115 -22.67 -19.35 13.55
N GLN A 116 -22.58 -20.64 13.21
CA GLN A 116 -21.36 -21.43 13.34
C GLN A 116 -20.29 -20.96 12.34
N LEU A 117 -20.65 -20.72 11.07
CA LEU A 117 -19.77 -20.13 10.07
C LEU A 117 -19.23 -18.77 10.50
N LYS A 118 -20.09 -17.89 11.03
CA LYS A 118 -19.67 -16.58 11.53
C LYS A 118 -18.70 -16.69 12.71
N LYS A 119 -18.91 -17.67 13.59
CA LYS A 119 -18.03 -17.96 14.73
C LYS A 119 -16.69 -18.52 14.27
N ASP A 120 -16.70 -19.48 13.35
CA ASP A 120 -15.50 -20.13 12.84
C ASP A 120 -14.68 -19.12 12.03
N PHE A 121 -15.32 -18.36 11.15
CA PHE A 121 -14.69 -17.28 10.39
C PHE A 121 -14.16 -16.16 11.30
N GLY A 122 -14.89 -15.79 12.35
CA GLY A 122 -14.42 -14.86 13.36
C GLY A 122 -13.16 -15.35 14.07
N SER A 123 -13.12 -16.63 14.43
CA SER A 123 -11.97 -17.25 15.09
C SER A 123 -10.75 -17.38 14.16
N GLU A 124 -10.97 -17.69 12.88
CA GLU A 124 -9.92 -17.74 11.88
C GLU A 124 -9.37 -16.35 11.56
N MET A 125 -10.23 -15.33 11.48
CA MET A 125 -9.77 -13.95 11.27
C MET A 125 -8.95 -13.42 12.45
N VAL A 126 -9.29 -13.82 13.69
CA VAL A 126 -8.47 -13.48 14.86
C VAL A 126 -7.10 -14.15 14.77
N LYS A 127 -7.03 -15.46 14.47
CA LYS A 127 -5.77 -16.18 14.29
C LYS A 127 -4.94 -15.62 13.13
N PHE A 128 -5.59 -15.27 12.03
CA PHE A 128 -4.95 -14.66 10.88
C PHE A 128 -4.35 -13.30 11.26
N ARG A 129 -5.11 -12.44 11.95
CA ARG A 129 -4.61 -11.16 12.45
C ARG A 129 -3.42 -11.34 13.38
N GLU A 130 -3.48 -12.29 14.31
CA GLU A 130 -2.36 -12.62 15.21
C GLU A 130 -1.13 -13.08 14.42
N SER A 131 -1.29 -13.92 13.40
CA SER A 131 -0.17 -14.36 12.56
C SER A 131 0.47 -13.22 11.77
N ILE A 132 -0.32 -12.27 11.28
CA ILE A 132 0.17 -11.08 10.58
C ILE A 132 0.95 -10.17 11.54
N LEU A 133 0.44 -9.98 12.77
CA LEU A 133 1.13 -9.18 13.78
C LEU A 133 2.47 -9.83 14.20
N GLN A 134 2.49 -11.15 14.40
CA GLN A 134 3.72 -11.87 14.72
C GLN A 134 4.77 -11.77 13.61
N GLU A 135 4.36 -11.91 12.35
CA GLU A 135 5.28 -11.77 11.23
C GLU A 135 5.77 -10.32 11.07
N ALA A 136 4.91 -9.33 11.33
CA ALA A 136 5.31 -7.93 11.35
C ALA A 136 6.33 -7.64 12.46
N GLU A 137 6.13 -8.17 13.67
CA GLU A 137 7.11 -8.06 14.77
C GLU A 137 8.44 -8.70 14.40
N ARG A 138 8.42 -9.90 13.80
CA ARG A 138 9.62 -10.60 13.33
C ARG A 138 10.39 -9.78 12.30
N LEU A 139 9.68 -9.20 11.33
CA LEU A 139 10.28 -8.38 10.29
C LEU A 139 10.86 -7.08 10.86
N VAL A 140 10.17 -6.44 11.81
CA VAL A 140 10.68 -5.25 12.50
C VAL A 140 11.95 -5.59 13.29
N GLU A 141 11.98 -6.69 14.02
CA GLU A 141 13.16 -7.12 14.76
C GLU A 141 14.34 -7.42 13.81
N GLU A 142 14.11 -8.19 12.75
CA GLU A 142 15.13 -8.50 11.73
C GLU A 142 15.72 -7.23 11.11
N LYS A 143 14.86 -6.30 10.66
CA LYS A 143 15.31 -5.03 10.09
C LYS A 143 16.03 -4.16 11.11
N THR A 144 15.58 -4.17 12.36
CA THR A 144 16.24 -3.44 13.45
C THR A 144 17.64 -4.00 13.72
N GLN A 145 17.82 -5.32 13.72
CA GLN A 145 19.13 -5.95 13.91
C GLN A 145 20.07 -5.66 12.73
N VAL A 146 19.58 -5.70 11.49
CA VAL A 146 20.37 -5.31 10.31
C VAL A 146 20.84 -3.87 10.43
N ILE A 147 19.96 -2.94 10.80
CA ILE A 147 20.32 -1.53 11.02
C ILE A 147 21.36 -1.41 12.13
N LYS A 148 21.15 -2.07 13.28
CA LYS A 148 22.09 -2.05 14.40
C LYS A 148 23.48 -2.56 14.01
N ASN A 149 23.55 -3.61 13.20
CA ASN A 149 24.82 -4.21 12.76
C ASN A 149 25.54 -3.38 11.67
N GLN A 150 24.83 -2.48 10.99
CA GLN A 150 25.40 -1.53 10.03
C GLN A 150 25.80 -0.20 10.67
N LEU A 151 25.28 0.11 11.86
CA LEU A 151 25.67 1.30 12.58
C LEU A 151 27.06 1.09 13.19
N PRO A 152 27.95 2.09 13.11
CA PRO A 152 29.20 2.04 13.86
C PRO A 152 28.90 1.90 15.34
N GLU A 153 29.78 1.21 16.08
CA GLU A 153 29.64 1.10 17.52
C GLU A 153 29.45 2.50 18.12
N PRO A 154 28.49 2.68 19.03
CA PRO A 154 28.27 3.97 19.65
C PRO A 154 29.56 4.39 20.35
N GLU A 155 30.21 5.44 19.82
CA GLU A 155 31.46 5.99 20.36
C GLU A 155 31.39 6.10 21.88
N ASN A 156 32.40 5.52 22.55
CA ASN A 156 32.49 5.52 24.00
C ASN A 156 32.46 6.98 24.50
N LYS A 157 31.68 7.27 25.56
CA LYS A 157 31.60 8.61 26.18
C LYS A 157 32.97 9.20 26.47
N GLU A 158 33.94 8.36 26.82
CA GLU A 158 35.33 8.77 27.05
C GLU A 158 36.05 9.19 25.76
N GLN A 159 35.87 8.45 24.67
CA GLN A 159 36.42 8.81 23.36
C GLN A 159 35.85 10.14 22.85
N LYS A 160 34.53 10.37 22.99
CA LYS A 160 33.91 11.66 22.66
C LYS A 160 34.47 12.82 23.47
N ARG A 161 34.72 12.59 24.77
CA ARG A 161 35.32 13.61 25.65
C ARG A 161 36.75 13.90 25.25
N LYS A 162 37.52 12.87 24.88
CA LYS A 162 38.90 13.02 24.42
C LYS A 162 38.95 13.81 23.11
N ALA A 163 38.18 13.40 22.09
CA ALA A 163 38.09 14.09 20.80
C ALA A 163 37.74 15.58 20.98
N LYS A 164 36.72 15.91 21.79
CA LYS A 164 36.37 17.32 22.06
C LYS A 164 37.48 18.12 22.73
N ARG A 165 38.27 17.50 23.61
CA ARG A 165 39.41 18.16 24.26
C ARG A 165 40.53 18.38 23.25
N ASP A 166 40.80 17.38 22.42
CA ASP A 166 41.84 17.43 21.39
C ASP A 166 41.50 18.50 20.33
N ASP A 167 40.24 18.58 19.89
CA ASP A 167 39.72 19.62 19.00
C ASP A 167 39.86 21.01 19.61
N PHE A 168 39.52 21.17 20.89
CA PHE A 168 39.66 22.45 21.58
C PHE A 168 41.12 22.90 21.65
N VAL A 169 42.04 22.01 22.03
CA VAL A 169 43.46 22.32 22.12
C VAL A 169 44.03 22.66 20.74
N THR A 170 43.61 21.94 19.69
CA THR A 170 44.03 22.20 18.31
C THR A 170 43.55 23.56 17.84
N ASN A 171 42.26 23.87 17.99
CA ASN A 171 41.70 25.17 17.62
C ASN A 171 42.36 26.32 18.38
N MET A 172 42.66 26.13 19.68
CA MET A 172 43.37 27.13 20.47
C MET A 172 44.76 27.40 19.90
N ARG A 173 45.54 26.36 19.56
CA ARG A 173 46.88 26.52 18.97
C ARG A 173 46.82 27.23 17.62
N LEU A 174 45.90 26.83 16.73
CA LEU A 174 45.73 27.47 15.42
C LEU A 174 45.33 28.95 15.57
N SER A 175 44.43 29.27 16.51
CA SER A 175 44.09 30.66 16.80
C SER A 175 45.31 31.46 17.27
N MET A 176 46.09 30.92 18.21
CA MET A 176 47.29 31.59 18.73
C MET A 176 48.33 31.85 17.64
N GLN A 177 48.48 30.91 16.70
CA GLN A 177 49.36 31.09 15.54
C GLN A 177 48.86 32.21 14.63
N LEU A 178 47.57 32.22 14.29
CA LEU A 178 46.99 33.31 13.49
C LEU A 178 47.08 34.67 14.20
N ASP A 179 46.92 34.71 15.52
CA ASP A 179 47.07 35.94 16.31
C ASP A 179 48.50 36.50 16.19
N LYS A 180 49.50 35.61 16.24
CA LYS A 180 50.91 35.97 16.06
C LYS A 180 51.18 36.47 14.63
N GLU A 181 50.75 35.72 13.62
CA GLU A 181 50.90 36.10 12.22
C GLU A 181 50.21 37.42 11.90
N ALA A 182 49.01 37.65 12.42
CA ALA A 182 48.27 38.89 12.24
C ALA A 182 48.98 40.09 12.90
N ALA A 183 49.54 39.90 14.09
CA ALA A 183 50.30 40.94 14.77
C ALA A 183 51.60 41.30 14.01
N GLU A 184 52.29 40.30 13.46
CA GLU A 184 53.47 40.49 12.61
C GLU A 184 53.12 41.14 11.26
N ALA A 185 51.97 40.79 10.68
CA ALA A 185 51.48 41.40 9.45
C ALA A 185 51.06 42.86 9.70
N TRP A 186 50.43 43.14 10.84
CA TRP A 186 50.09 44.51 11.25
C TRP A 186 51.35 45.36 11.42
N SER A 187 52.38 44.89 12.13
CA SER A 187 53.60 45.68 12.38
C SER A 187 54.35 46.09 11.10
N LYS A 188 54.17 45.33 10.01
CA LYS A 188 54.70 45.62 8.67
C LYS A 188 53.88 46.64 7.88
N GLN A 189 52.67 47.01 8.34
CA GLN A 189 51.85 48.01 7.66
C GLN A 189 52.48 49.41 7.74
N PRO A 190 52.27 50.26 6.72
CA PRO A 190 52.75 51.64 6.72
C PRO A 190 52.23 52.42 7.94
N GLU A 191 53.02 53.37 8.43
CA GLU A 191 52.60 54.24 9.55
C GLU A 191 51.31 55.01 9.25
N SER A 192 51.05 55.35 7.99
CA SER A 192 49.82 56.02 7.56
C SER A 192 48.56 55.18 7.82
N VAL A 193 48.70 53.86 7.91
CA VAL A 193 47.62 52.90 8.19
C VAL A 193 47.58 52.57 9.69
N ARG A 194 48.75 52.43 10.33
CA ARG A 194 48.84 52.05 11.74
C ARG A 194 48.58 53.19 12.72
N MET A 195 48.90 54.43 12.35
CA MET A 195 48.91 55.56 13.26
C MET A 195 47.73 56.50 13.00
N LYS A 196 47.05 56.91 14.06
CA LYS A 196 46.09 58.02 14.04
C LYS A 196 46.69 59.28 14.66
N LYS A 197 46.18 60.44 14.26
CA LYS A 197 46.57 61.72 14.86
C LYS A 197 46.03 61.80 16.29
N ALA A 198 46.92 61.96 17.26
CA ALA A 198 46.60 62.12 18.67
C ALA A 198 47.03 63.53 19.12
N GLY A 199 46.12 64.51 19.04
CA GLY A 199 46.40 65.90 19.37
C GLY A 199 47.13 66.68 18.26
N TRP A 200 47.81 67.79 18.61
CA TRP A 200 48.33 68.74 17.61
C TRP A 200 49.60 68.25 16.90
N PHE A 201 50.45 67.46 17.57
CA PHE A 201 51.74 66.98 17.02
C PHE A 201 52.11 65.54 17.35
N ARG A 202 51.26 64.79 18.08
CA ARG A 202 51.55 63.38 18.41
C ARG A 202 50.74 62.46 17.51
N LYS A 203 51.33 61.31 17.22
CA LYS A 203 50.67 60.18 16.57
C LYS A 203 50.65 59.03 17.56
N GLU A 204 49.55 58.31 17.60
CA GLU A 204 49.37 57.12 18.43
C GLU A 204 48.91 55.97 17.54
N GLU A 205 49.26 54.75 17.92
CA GLU A 205 48.77 53.57 17.23
C GLU A 205 47.24 53.48 17.31
N ASP A 206 46.59 53.21 16.18
CA ASP A 206 45.16 53.02 16.16
C ASP A 206 44.80 51.59 16.58
N LEU A 207 44.56 51.42 17.88
CA LEU A 207 44.21 50.13 18.47
C LEU A 207 42.94 49.51 17.85
N LEU A 208 41.95 50.33 17.48
CA LEU A 208 40.72 49.83 16.85
C LEU A 208 41.00 49.28 15.45
N ALA A 209 41.82 50.00 14.66
CA ALA A 209 42.23 49.55 13.34
C ALA A 209 43.09 48.28 13.43
N ARG A 210 43.98 48.20 14.42
CA ARG A 210 44.77 47.00 14.71
C ARG A 210 43.90 45.80 15.01
N GLU A 211 42.93 45.95 15.92
CA GLU A 211 42.02 44.86 16.28
C GLU A 211 41.17 44.42 15.09
N GLN A 212 40.67 45.37 14.30
CA GLN A 212 39.88 45.07 13.10
C GLN A 212 40.73 44.32 12.07
N PHE A 213 41.95 44.80 11.81
CA PHE A 213 42.89 44.13 10.93
C PHE A 213 43.19 42.70 11.39
N ILE A 214 43.45 42.50 12.69
CA ILE A 214 43.73 41.17 13.24
C ILE A 214 42.52 40.24 13.04
N ARG A 215 41.30 40.69 13.33
CA ARG A 215 40.08 39.89 13.10
C ARG A 215 39.93 39.50 11.63
N ASP A 216 40.07 40.46 10.73
CA ASP A 216 39.89 40.24 9.29
C ASP A 216 40.98 39.31 8.74
N TYR A 217 42.23 39.48 9.21
CA TYR A 217 43.34 38.60 8.87
C TYR A 217 43.06 37.15 9.30
N LYS A 218 42.58 36.94 10.53
CA LYS A 218 42.24 35.61 11.05
C LYS A 218 41.15 34.95 10.22
N ILE A 219 40.08 35.68 9.88
CA ILE A 219 38.98 35.16 9.07
C ILE A 219 39.48 34.76 7.68
N ALA A 220 40.25 35.63 7.03
CA ALA A 220 40.78 35.39 5.68
C ALA A 220 41.77 34.21 5.62
N ASN A 221 42.48 33.94 6.72
CA ASN A 221 43.52 32.89 6.78
C ASN A 221 43.07 31.60 7.49
N MET A 222 41.86 31.55 8.04
CA MET A 222 41.36 30.39 8.80
C MET A 222 41.38 29.11 7.95
N SER A 223 40.88 29.16 6.72
CA SER A 223 40.87 27.99 5.82
C SER A 223 42.28 27.53 5.44
N ARG A 224 43.23 28.47 5.31
CA ARG A 224 44.63 28.15 5.01
C ARG A 224 45.27 27.37 6.14
N ILE A 225 45.20 27.90 7.37
CA ILE A 225 45.89 27.30 8.52
C ILE A 225 45.30 25.95 8.89
N VAL A 226 43.98 25.78 8.74
CA VAL A 226 43.32 24.49 8.96
C VAL A 226 43.83 23.47 7.94
N ARG A 227 43.93 23.83 6.65
CA ARG A 227 44.45 22.93 5.61
C ARG A 227 45.91 22.53 5.87
N GLU A 228 46.77 23.50 6.19
CA GLU A 228 48.18 23.23 6.52
C GLU A 228 48.31 22.26 7.71
N ALA A 229 47.49 22.42 8.75
CA ALA A 229 47.50 21.52 9.90
C ALA A 229 47.07 20.08 9.55
N TYR A 230 46.08 19.90 8.68
CA TYR A 230 45.65 18.56 8.24
C TYR A 230 46.62 17.91 7.25
N ASP A 231 47.29 18.69 6.40
CA ASP A 231 48.30 18.18 5.46
C ASP A 231 49.58 17.74 6.21
N ASP A 232 49.99 18.46 7.26
CA ASP A 232 51.13 18.10 8.11
C ASP A 232 50.90 16.84 8.96
N ASP A 233 49.66 16.57 9.38
CA ASP A 233 49.30 15.36 10.13
C ASP A 233 49.21 14.12 9.24
N ASN A 234 48.92 14.26 7.94
CA ASN A 234 48.90 13.15 6.97
C ASN A 234 50.30 12.75 6.45
N ASN A 235 51.33 13.55 6.74
CA ASN A 235 52.69 13.37 6.23
C ASN A 235 53.70 12.96 7.32
N LYS A 236 53.21 12.58 8.51
CA LYS A 236 53.98 12.03 9.64
C LYS A 236 53.61 10.58 9.90
#